data_AF-A0A2S0NB44-F1
#
_entry.id   AF-A0A2S0NB44-F1
#
_cell.length_a   1.000
_cell.length_b   1.000
_cell.length_c   1.000
_cell.angle_alpha   90.00
_cell.angle_beta   90.00
_cell.angle_gamma   90.00
#
_symmetry.space_group_name_H-M   'P 1'
#
loop_
_entity.id
_entity.type
_entity.pdbx_description
1 polymer ?
#
loop_
_entity_poly.entity_id
_entity_poly.type
_entity_poly.pdbx_seq_one_letter_code
_entity_poly.pdbx_strand_id
1 'polypeptide(L)'
;MDLTLPTGSDREDSLVALVLWRLHDPAWNPSFVDLLEDARTCADPKTEAATLLAALRTVVTSDAALAPRARTLAVQAQRLMAARCRSRSGGSEPEPPRSRRLGALRAPLFRT
;
A
#
# COMPACT_ATOMS: atom_id res chain seq x y z
N MET A 1 -35.88 -16.06 -11.62
CA MET A 1 -34.67 -16.22 -10.80
C MET A 1 -34.31 -14.84 -10.32
N ASP A 2 -34.68 -14.53 -9.09
CA ASP A 2 -34.33 -13.26 -8.45
C ASP A 2 -32.82 -13.22 -8.22
N LEU A 3 -32.14 -12.32 -8.91
CA LEU A 3 -30.74 -12.01 -8.67
C LEU A 3 -30.70 -11.01 -7.51
N THR A 4 -30.75 -11.53 -6.29
CA THR A 4 -30.50 -10.73 -5.09
C THR A 4 -29.08 -10.18 -5.22
N LEU A 5 -28.97 -8.90 -5.54
CA LEU A 5 -27.68 -8.21 -5.59
C LEU A 5 -27.04 -8.36 -4.21
N PRO A 6 -25.78 -8.83 -4.12
CA PRO A 6 -25.10 -8.95 -2.83
C PRO A 6 -25.10 -7.58 -2.18
N THR A 7 -25.72 -7.51 -1.00
CA THR A 7 -25.72 -6.31 -0.17
C THR A 7 -24.28 -5.95 0.19
N GLY A 8 -24.01 -4.66 0.47
CA GLY A 8 -22.64 -4.19 0.75
C GLY A 8 -21.91 -5.02 1.84
N SER A 9 -22.67 -5.54 2.82
CA SER A 9 -22.16 -6.43 3.87
C SER A 9 -21.64 -7.75 3.31
N ASP A 10 -22.35 -8.38 2.36
CA ASP A 10 -21.97 -9.69 1.83
C ASP A 10 -20.61 -9.66 1.11
N ARG A 11 -20.29 -8.51 0.50
CA ARG A 11 -19.01 -8.30 -0.18
C ARG A 11 -17.86 -8.15 0.81
N GLU A 12 -18.08 -7.42 1.89
CA GLU A 12 -17.08 -7.26 2.95
C GLU A 12 -16.82 -8.61 3.64
N ASP A 13 -17.87 -9.37 3.93
CA ASP A 13 -17.77 -10.71 4.52
C ASP A 13 -17.04 -11.69 3.60
N SER A 14 -17.31 -11.64 2.29
CA SER A 14 -16.60 -12.45 1.29
C SER A 14 -15.10 -12.12 1.22
N LEU A 15 -14.74 -10.83 1.35
CA LEU A 15 -13.35 -10.40 1.36
C LEU A 15 -12.62 -10.91 2.61
N VAL A 16 -13.25 -10.79 3.77
CA VAL A 16 -12.71 -11.29 5.05
C VAL A 16 -12.52 -12.80 4.99
N ALA A 17 -13.50 -13.55 4.46
CA ALA A 17 -13.40 -14.99 4.29
C ALA A 17 -12.24 -15.40 3.37
N LEU A 18 -12.03 -14.69 2.25
CA LEU A 18 -10.90 -14.93 1.35
C LEU A 18 -9.56 -14.72 2.06
N VAL A 19 -9.44 -13.62 2.81
CA VAL A 19 -8.22 -13.29 3.57
C VAL A 19 -7.95 -14.35 4.63
N LEU A 20 -8.98 -14.80 5.37
CA LEU A 20 -8.85 -15.86 6.37
C LEU A 20 -8.40 -17.17 5.74
N TRP A 21 -9.06 -17.61 4.66
CA TRP A 21 -8.73 -18.85 3.97
C TRP A 21 -7.27 -18.87 3.52
N ARG A 22 -6.82 -17.76 2.92
CA ARG A 22 -5.45 -17.62 2.46
C ARG A 22 -4.44 -17.56 3.61
N LEU A 23 -4.74 -16.83 4.69
CA LEU A 23 -3.86 -16.75 5.86
C LEU A 23 -3.77 -18.05 6.66
N HIS A 24 -4.77 -18.92 6.56
CA HIS A 24 -4.72 -20.26 7.14
C HIS A 24 -3.77 -21.21 6.41
N ASP A 25 -3.46 -20.96 5.15
CA ASP A 25 -2.52 -21.78 4.40
C ASP A 25 -1.07 -21.46 4.86
N PRO A 26 -0.36 -22.41 5.50
CA PRO A 26 1.01 -22.21 5.94
C PRO A 26 2.02 -22.21 4.78
N ALA A 27 1.69 -22.85 3.65
CA ALA A 27 2.53 -22.87 2.46
C ALA A 27 2.39 -21.58 1.63
N TRP A 28 1.31 -20.84 1.84
CA TRP A 28 1.07 -19.58 1.17
C TRP A 28 1.93 -18.45 1.78
N ASN A 29 3.01 -18.07 1.11
CA ASN A 29 3.85 -16.92 1.48
C ASN A 29 3.80 -15.78 0.44
N PRO A 30 2.64 -15.15 0.24
CA PRO A 30 2.47 -14.09 -0.74
C PRO A 30 2.82 -12.70 -0.18
N SER A 31 2.94 -11.75 -1.11
CA SER A 31 2.93 -10.33 -0.80
C SER A 31 1.50 -9.77 -0.68
N PHE A 32 1.37 -8.56 -0.15
CA PHE A 32 0.10 -7.83 -0.19
C PHE A 32 -0.44 -7.64 -1.62
N VAL A 33 0.43 -7.59 -2.62
CA VAL A 33 0.03 -7.42 -4.03
C VAL A 33 -0.69 -8.66 -4.54
N ASP A 34 -0.17 -9.85 -4.25
CA ASP A 34 -0.78 -11.10 -4.70
C ASP A 34 -2.15 -11.30 -4.03
N LEU A 35 -2.27 -10.96 -2.73
CA LEU A 35 -3.57 -10.99 -2.04
C LEU A 35 -4.57 -9.98 -2.64
N LEU A 36 -4.10 -8.82 -3.10
CA LEU A 36 -4.96 -7.84 -3.78
C LEU A 36 -5.40 -8.31 -5.17
N GLU A 37 -4.54 -9.00 -5.89
CA GLU A 37 -4.88 -9.61 -7.18
C GLU A 37 -5.88 -10.76 -7.02
N ASP A 38 -5.69 -11.61 -6.02
CA ASP A 38 -6.64 -12.65 -5.64
C ASP A 38 -8.00 -12.05 -5.29
N ALA A 39 -8.03 -10.99 -4.47
CA ALA A 39 -9.27 -10.32 -4.10
C ALA A 39 -10.00 -9.74 -5.31
N ARG A 40 -9.25 -9.20 -6.29
CA ARG A 40 -9.83 -8.70 -7.55
C ARG A 40 -10.39 -9.80 -8.45
N THR A 41 -9.71 -10.93 -8.46
CA THR A 41 -10.08 -12.07 -9.30
C THR A 41 -11.26 -12.83 -8.70
N CYS A 42 -11.27 -13.01 -7.39
CA CYS A 42 -12.20 -13.92 -6.70
C CYS A 42 -13.38 -13.21 -6.04
N ALA A 43 -13.26 -11.93 -5.64
CA ALA A 43 -14.32 -11.23 -4.91
C ALA A 43 -14.91 -10.07 -5.73
N ASP A 44 -14.12 -9.04 -6.03
CA ASP A 44 -14.59 -7.89 -6.82
C ASP A 44 -13.44 -7.24 -7.58
N PRO A 45 -13.49 -7.12 -8.93
CA PRO A 45 -12.42 -6.51 -9.72
C PRO A 45 -12.14 -5.05 -9.35
N LYS A 46 -13.08 -4.37 -8.68
CA LYS A 46 -12.93 -3.00 -8.18
C LYS A 46 -12.33 -2.93 -6.78
N THR A 47 -11.89 -4.05 -6.20
CA THR A 47 -11.29 -4.07 -4.87
C THR A 47 -10.06 -3.15 -4.81
N GLU A 48 -10.13 -2.20 -3.87
CA GLU A 48 -9.06 -1.28 -3.58
C GLU A 48 -8.19 -1.77 -2.43
N ALA A 49 -6.94 -1.29 -2.41
CA ALA A 49 -5.99 -1.60 -1.33
C ALA A 49 -6.51 -1.17 0.06
N ALA A 50 -7.29 -0.08 0.12
CA ALA A 50 -7.88 0.40 1.36
C ALA A 50 -8.94 -0.57 1.91
N THR A 51 -9.80 -1.12 1.04
CA THR A 51 -10.81 -2.11 1.39
C THR A 51 -10.16 -3.40 1.89
N LEU A 52 -9.12 -3.88 1.20
CA LEU A 52 -8.38 -5.07 1.63
C LEU A 52 -7.66 -4.85 2.97
N LEU A 53 -7.11 -3.65 3.20
CA LEU A 53 -6.53 -3.27 4.49
C LEU A 53 -7.57 -3.27 5.62
N ALA A 54 -8.81 -2.86 5.35
CA ALA A 54 -9.89 -2.94 6.33
C ALA A 54 -10.20 -4.39 6.71
N ALA A 55 -10.32 -5.30 5.74
CA ALA A 55 -10.52 -6.73 6.02
C ALA A 55 -9.35 -7.35 6.80
N LEU A 56 -8.10 -7.00 6.46
CA LEU A 56 -6.94 -7.45 7.23
C LEU A 56 -7.02 -6.99 8.70
N ARG A 57 -7.51 -5.78 8.98
CA ARG A 57 -7.73 -5.30 10.35
C ARG A 57 -8.80 -6.11 11.07
N THR A 58 -9.90 -6.44 10.39
CA THR A 58 -10.94 -7.31 10.93
C THR A 58 -10.35 -8.67 11.32
N VAL A 59 -9.55 -9.29 10.44
CA VAL A 59 -8.89 -10.58 10.75
C VAL A 59 -7.96 -10.48 11.95
N VAL A 60 -7.18 -9.40 12.07
CA VAL A 60 -6.32 -9.17 13.25
C VAL A 60 -7.11 -9.14 14.56
N THR A 61 -8.34 -8.62 14.53
CA THR A 61 -9.22 -8.57 15.72
C THR A 61 -10.00 -9.85 15.95
N SER A 62 -10.30 -10.61 14.89
CA SER A 62 -11.12 -11.82 14.95
C SER A 62 -10.32 -13.08 15.26
N ASP A 63 -9.07 -13.19 14.80
CA ASP A 63 -8.23 -14.37 15.00
C ASP A 63 -6.81 -13.99 15.46
N ALA A 64 -6.52 -14.30 16.72
CA ALA A 64 -5.24 -14.01 17.35
C ALA A 64 -4.08 -14.85 16.79
N ALA A 65 -4.34 -16.05 16.28
CA ALA A 65 -3.32 -16.92 15.69
C ALA A 65 -2.84 -16.39 14.33
N LEU A 66 -3.76 -15.80 13.55
CA LEU A 66 -3.45 -15.20 12.25
C LEU A 66 -2.97 -13.74 12.32
N ALA A 67 -3.19 -13.09 13.47
CA ALA A 67 -2.86 -11.68 13.67
C ALA A 67 -1.42 -11.27 13.28
N PRO A 68 -0.35 -12.05 13.57
CA PRO A 68 1.01 -11.69 13.16
C PRO A 68 1.19 -11.63 11.63
N ARG A 69 0.62 -12.60 10.90
CA ARG A 69 0.67 -12.64 9.43
C ARG A 69 -0.15 -11.51 8.83
N ALA A 70 -1.37 -11.30 9.34
CA ALA A 70 -2.24 -10.22 8.89
C ALA A 70 -1.63 -8.82 9.13
N ARG A 71 -0.97 -8.59 10.28
CA ARG A 71 -0.22 -7.35 10.57
C ARG A 71 0.92 -7.11 9.58
N THR A 72 1.65 -8.16 9.22
CA THR A 72 2.75 -8.06 8.25
C THR A 72 2.25 -7.58 6.89
N LEU A 73 1.14 -8.14 6.40
CA LEU A 73 0.50 -7.70 5.16
C LEU A 73 -0.07 -6.29 5.27
N ALA A 74 -0.67 -5.93 6.42
CA ALA A 74 -1.19 -4.59 6.67
C ALA A 74 -0.09 -3.52 6.60
N VAL A 75 1.11 -3.81 7.12
CA VAL A 75 2.28 -2.91 7.02
C VAL A 75 2.73 -2.76 5.56
N GLN A 76 2.75 -3.86 4.78
CA GLN A 76 3.07 -3.78 3.35
C GLN A 76 2.06 -2.92 2.59
N ALA A 77 0.76 -3.09 2.87
CA ALA A 77 -0.32 -2.27 2.31
C ALA A 77 -0.09 -0.78 2.57
N GLN A 78 0.18 -0.42 3.82
CA GLN A 78 0.44 0.97 4.22
C GLN A 78 1.65 1.56 3.49
N ARG A 79 2.74 0.80 3.36
CA ARG A 79 3.93 1.25 2.62
C ARG A 79 3.63 1.49 1.14
N LEU A 80 2.87 0.60 0.51
CA LEU A 80 2.48 0.71 -0.89
C LEU A 80 1.58 1.92 -1.12
N MET A 81 0.60 2.14 -0.24
CA MET A 81 -0.27 3.32 -0.29
C MET A 81 0.52 4.62 -0.06
N ALA A 82 1.43 4.64 0.91
CA ALA A 82 2.29 5.81 1.18
C ALA A 82 3.24 6.11 0.01
N ALA A 83 3.75 5.09 -0.67
CA ALA A 83 4.56 5.26 -1.88
C ALA A 83 3.75 5.93 -3.00
N ARG A 84 2.50 5.49 -3.23
CA ARG A 84 1.59 6.13 -4.20
C ARG A 84 1.33 7.60 -3.89
N CYS A 85 1.12 7.95 -2.62
CA CYS A 85 0.93 9.34 -2.22
C CYS A 85 2.17 10.19 -2.54
N ARG A 86 3.37 9.67 -2.28
CA ARG A 86 4.63 10.37 -2.61
C ARG A 86 4.85 10.55 -4.11
N SER A 87 4.53 9.54 -4.93
CA SER A 87 4.61 9.66 -6.39
C SER A 87 3.59 10.64 -6.96
N ARG A 88 2.41 10.76 -6.35
CA ARG A 88 1.40 11.75 -6.76
C ARG A 88 1.76 13.18 -6.34
N SER A 89 2.49 13.35 -5.24
CA SER A 89 3.02 14.66 -4.79
C SER A 89 4.37 15.04 -5.44
N GLY A 90 5.00 14.13 -6.20
CA GLY A 90 6.29 14.34 -6.86
C GLY A 90 6.26 15.27 -8.09
N GLY A 91 5.11 15.90 -8.41
CA GLY A 91 4.99 16.96 -9.41
C GLY A 91 5.41 18.35 -8.90
N SER A 92 6.08 18.43 -7.76
CA SER A 92 6.66 19.67 -7.26
C SER A 92 8.04 19.37 -6.69
N GLU A 93 8.98 19.11 -7.58
CA GLU A 93 10.40 19.27 -7.26
C GLU A 93 10.60 20.76 -6.93
N PRO A 94 10.96 21.15 -5.69
CA PRO A 94 11.44 22.49 -5.46
C PRO A 94 12.77 22.60 -6.21
N GLU A 95 12.72 23.29 -7.36
CA GLU A 95 13.90 23.64 -8.15
C GLU A 95 15.01 24.09 -7.20
N PRO A 96 16.18 23.40 -7.15
CA PRO A 96 17.26 23.85 -6.30
C PRO A 96 17.66 25.25 -6.75
N PRO A 97 17.78 26.23 -5.82
CA PRO A 97 18.11 27.59 -6.20
C PRO A 97 19.43 27.56 -6.95
N ARG A 98 19.39 27.88 -8.25
CA ARG A 98 20.56 28.03 -9.11
C ARG A 98 21.51 28.98 -8.39
N SER A 99 22.56 28.43 -7.77
CA SER A 99 23.64 29.20 -7.21
C SER A 99 24.18 30.08 -8.33
N ARG A 100 23.83 31.37 -8.28
CA ARG A 100 24.50 32.42 -9.03
C ARG A 100 25.98 32.24 -8.73
N ARG A 101 26.71 31.75 -9.72
CA ARG A 101 28.18 31.76 -9.73
C ARG A 101 28.58 33.20 -9.45
N LEU A 102 29.03 33.45 -8.23
CA LEU A 102 29.72 34.66 -7.85
C LEU A 102 30.98 34.71 -8.71
N GLY A 103 30.90 35.56 -9.73
CA GLY A 103 32.02 35.87 -10.59
C GLY A 103 33.21 36.30 -9.73
N ALA A 104 34.31 35.61 -9.97
CA ALA A 104 35.68 36.01 -9.75
C ALA A 104 35.88 37.49 -9.42
N LEU A 105 36.43 37.78 -8.25
CA LEU A 105 37.28 38.96 -8.05
C LEU A 105 38.64 38.52 -7.53
N ARG A 106 39.62 38.83 -8.37
CA ARG A 106 41.06 38.56 -8.29
C ARG A 106 41.65 39.07 -6.99
N ALA A 107 42.52 38.27 -6.36
CA ALA A 107 43.54 38.76 -5.45
C ALA A 107 44.90 38.74 -6.16
N PRO A 108 45.67 39.83 -6.20
CA PRO A 108 47.03 39.82 -6.72
C PRO A 108 47.99 39.19 -5.69
N LEU A 109 48.84 38.31 -6.21
CA LEU A 109 49.99 37.73 -5.53
C LEU A 109 50.98 38.84 -5.16
N PHE A 110 51.25 38.99 -3.86
CA PHE A 110 52.45 39.68 -3.38
C PHE A 110 53.69 38.89 -3.84
N ARG A 111 54.65 39.57 -4.47
CA ARG A 111 56.00 39.05 -4.63
C ARG A 111 57.02 40.18 -4.44
N THR A 112 57.93 39.89 -3.50
CA THR A 112 59.17 40.57 -3.07
C THR A 112 59.07 41.98 -2.53
#